data_AF-A0A9D5EI90-F1
#
_entry.id   AF-A0A9D5EI90-F1
#
_cell.length_a   1.000
_cell.length_b   1.000
_cell.length_c   1.000
_cell.angle_alpha   90.00
_cell.angle_beta   90.00
_cell.angle_gamma   90.00
#
_symmetry.space_group_name_H-M   'P 1'
#
loop_
_entity.id
_entity.type
_entity.pdbx_description
1 polymer ?
#
loop_
_entity_poly.entity_id
_entity_poly.type
_entity_poly.pdbx_seq_one_letter_code
_entity_poly.pdbx_strand_id
1 'polypeptide(L)'
;MLILAAVLAMSANAEMVLTVRVYDYTQVSGKTIRKAEEVARRIYEKAGVETEWIHCPAVPGEVGRFPECRKPMSGTDVILHILPEAMGARGLSREAFGYALPDAGDLPAR
;
A
#
# COMPACT_ATOMS: atom_id res chain seq x y z
N MET A 1 49.42 -18.45 11.85
CA MET A 1 48.03 -18.71 12.28
C MET A 1 47.48 -17.47 12.97
N LEU A 2 46.59 -16.73 12.31
CA LEU A 2 45.24 -16.34 12.77
C LEU A 2 44.80 -15.09 11.99
N ILE A 3 43.84 -15.34 11.12
CA ILE A 3 43.18 -14.38 10.21
C ILE A 3 42.21 -13.58 11.07
N LEU A 4 42.43 -12.27 11.24
CA LEU A 4 41.34 -11.38 11.66
C LEU A 4 40.49 -11.10 10.42
N ALA A 5 39.48 -11.93 10.18
CA ALA A 5 38.43 -11.62 9.24
C ALA A 5 37.63 -10.47 9.86
N ALA A 6 37.81 -9.26 9.34
CA ALA A 6 36.87 -8.19 9.57
C ALA A 6 35.53 -8.65 8.97
N VAL A 7 34.61 -9.08 9.85
CA VAL A 7 33.22 -9.30 9.47
C VAL A 7 32.65 -7.92 9.20
N LEU A 8 32.77 -7.46 7.95
CA LEU A 8 31.90 -6.44 7.41
C LEU A 8 30.49 -7.04 7.48
N ALA A 9 29.77 -6.73 8.56
CA ALA A 9 28.33 -6.88 8.57
C ALA A 9 27.82 -5.89 7.51
N MET A 10 27.75 -6.35 6.26
CA MET A 10 26.92 -5.72 5.26
C MET A 10 25.52 -5.89 5.82
N SER A 11 24.99 -4.86 6.49
CA SER A 11 23.55 -4.76 6.66
C SER A 11 23.03 -4.81 5.23
N ALA A 12 22.48 -5.96 4.82
CA ALA A 12 21.57 -5.95 3.70
C ALA A 12 20.52 -4.93 4.13
N ASN A 13 20.59 -3.73 3.57
CA ASN A 13 19.51 -2.78 3.68
C ASN A 13 18.38 -3.54 3.00
N ALA A 14 17.55 -4.23 3.79
CA ALA A 14 16.43 -4.96 3.25
C ALA A 14 15.59 -3.88 2.59
N GLU A 15 15.63 -3.82 1.26
CA GLU A 15 14.81 -2.90 0.47
C GLU A 15 13.38 -3.14 0.95
N MET A 16 12.86 -2.16 1.69
CA MET A 16 11.55 -2.30 2.30
C MET A 16 10.55 -2.14 1.17
N VAL A 17 9.90 -3.23 0.80
CA VAL A 17 8.85 -3.22 -0.23
C VAL A 17 7.50 -3.06 0.45
N LEU A 18 6.84 -1.94 0.16
CA LEU A 18 5.46 -1.65 0.53
C LEU A 18 4.53 -2.07 -0.60
N THR A 19 3.72 -3.10 -0.39
CA THR A 19 2.73 -3.55 -1.36
C THR A 19 1.41 -2.81 -1.15
N VAL A 20 0.97 -2.05 -2.14
CA VAL A 20 -0.27 -1.27 -2.11
C VAL A 20 -1.34 -1.97 -2.96
N ARG A 21 -2.41 -2.45 -2.31
CA ARG A 21 -3.58 -3.01 -2.99
C ARG A 21 -4.62 -1.92 -3.20
N VAL A 22 -4.84 -1.53 -4.45
CA VAL A 22 -5.71 -0.41 -4.82
C VAL A 22 -7.09 -0.92 -5.19
N TYR A 23 -8.11 -0.45 -4.47
CA TYR A 23 -9.53 -0.66 -4.77
C TYR A 23 -10.16 0.67 -5.15
N ASP A 24 -10.38 0.87 -6.46
CA ASP A 24 -10.95 2.10 -6.99
C ASP A 24 -12.47 1.97 -7.22
N TYR A 25 -13.25 2.56 -6.31
CA TYR A 25 -14.71 2.59 -6.38
C TYR A 25 -15.24 3.75 -7.24
N THR A 26 -14.36 4.64 -7.71
CA THR A 26 -14.73 5.82 -8.51
C THR A 26 -14.44 5.65 -9.99
N GLN A 27 -13.66 4.62 -10.36
CA GLN A 27 -13.18 4.39 -11.72
C GLN A 27 -12.39 5.60 -12.25
N VAL A 28 -11.45 6.09 -11.45
CA VAL A 28 -10.50 7.13 -11.85
C VAL A 28 -9.83 6.71 -13.16
N SER A 29 -9.65 7.68 -14.06
CA SER A 29 -8.96 7.40 -15.32
C SER A 29 -7.57 6.80 -15.07
N GLY A 30 -7.21 5.75 -15.82
CA GLY A 30 -5.91 5.10 -15.65
C GLY A 30 -4.72 6.04 -15.83
N LYS A 31 -4.87 7.14 -16.59
CA LYS A 31 -3.83 8.19 -16.70
C LYS A 31 -3.60 8.91 -15.37
N THR A 32 -4.67 9.24 -14.66
CA THR A 32 -4.60 9.93 -13.37
C THR A 32 -4.03 9.01 -12.29
N ILE A 33 -4.49 7.75 -12.23
CA ILE A 33 -3.96 6.75 -11.29
C ILE A 33 -2.45 6.55 -11.48
N ARG A 34 -1.99 6.27 -12.70
CA ARG A 34 -0.56 6.05 -12.96
C ARG A 34 0.30 7.26 -12.57
N LYS A 35 -0.20 8.47 -12.83
CA LYS A 35 0.51 9.70 -12.42
C LYS A 35 0.60 9.81 -10.89
N ALA A 36 -0.47 9.46 -10.17
CA ALA A 36 -0.48 9.45 -8.71
C ALA A 36 0.51 8.42 -8.15
N GLU A 37 0.52 7.21 -8.70
CA GLU A 37 1.46 6.13 -8.34
C GLU A 37 2.91 6.52 -8.59
N GLU A 38 3.22 7.11 -9.74
CA GLU A 38 4.56 7.60 -10.04
C GLU A 38 5.02 8.69 -9.05
N VAL A 39 4.12 9.59 -8.64
CA VAL A 39 4.43 10.60 -7.63
C VAL A 39 4.68 9.95 -6.28
N ALA A 40 3.80 9.05 -5.85
CA ALA A 40 3.91 8.34 -4.58
C ALA A 40 5.20 7.52 -4.53
N ARG A 41 5.48 6.72 -5.57
CA ARG A 41 6.71 5.95 -5.71
C ARG A 41 7.95 6.82 -5.54
N ARG A 42 8.05 7.96 -6.23
CA ARG A 42 9.19 8.90 -6.06
C ARG A 42 9.32 9.47 -4.66
N ILE A 43 8.23 9.59 -3.90
CA ILE A 43 8.27 10.07 -2.51
C ILE A 43 8.79 8.95 -1.60
N TYR A 44 8.28 7.72 -1.74
CA TYR A 44 8.71 6.56 -0.96
C TYR A 44 10.17 6.16 -1.27
N GLU A 45 10.59 6.22 -2.53
CA GLU A 45 11.98 5.93 -2.95
C GLU A 45 12.98 6.86 -2.22
N LYS A 46 12.63 8.13 -2.00
CA LYS A 46 13.48 9.07 -1.23
C LYS A 46 13.63 8.67 0.25
N ALA A 47 12.70 7.87 0.76
CA ALA A 47 12.74 7.29 2.10
C ALA A 47 13.36 5.89 2.12
N GLY A 48 13.86 5.37 0.99
CA GLY A 48 14.41 4.02 0.87
C GLY A 48 13.34 2.92 0.89
N VAL A 49 12.09 3.27 0.56
CA VAL A 49 10.96 2.34 0.49
C VAL A 49 10.58 2.16 -0.98
N GLU A 50 10.58 0.91 -1.44
CA GLU A 50 10.05 0.56 -2.74
C GLU A 50 8.55 0.31 -2.64
N THR A 51 7.81 0.54 -3.73
CA THR A 51 6.36 0.35 -3.74
C THR A 51 5.95 -0.54 -4.89
N GLU A 52 5.22 -1.61 -4.58
CA GLU A 52 4.54 -2.45 -5.56
C GLU A 52 3.04 -2.15 -5.55
N TRP A 53 2.41 -2.02 -6.72
CA TRP A 53 1.01 -1.60 -6.83
C TRP A 53 0.18 -2.72 -7.48
N ILE A 54 -0.83 -3.19 -6.76
CA ILE A 54 -1.75 -4.24 -7.23
C ILE A 54 -3.14 -3.64 -7.37
N HIS A 55 -3.65 -3.56 -8.59
CA HIS A 55 -5.02 -3.11 -8.84
C HIS A 55 -6.00 -4.26 -8.63
N CYS A 56 -6.88 -4.08 -7.66
CA CYS A 56 -7.91 -5.03 -7.32
C CYS A 56 -9.30 -4.50 -7.70
N PRO A 57 -10.21 -5.39 -8.15
CA PRO A 57 -11.55 -4.96 -8.49
C PRO A 57 -12.27 -4.50 -7.23
N ALA A 58 -12.94 -3.35 -7.32
CA ALA A 58 -13.80 -2.84 -6.24
C ALA A 58 -15.03 -3.73 -6.00
N VAL A 59 -15.43 -4.52 -7.01
CA VAL A 59 -16.57 -5.45 -6.95
C VAL A 59 -16.10 -6.81 -6.42
N PRO A 60 -16.59 -7.28 -5.25
CA PRO A 60 -16.15 -8.55 -4.64
C PRO A 60 -16.28 -9.77 -5.55
N GLY A 61 -17.31 -9.80 -6.41
CA GLY A 61 -17.57 -10.91 -7.34
C GLY A 61 -16.51 -11.07 -8.43
N GLU A 62 -15.67 -10.07 -8.67
CA GLU A 62 -14.65 -10.10 -9.72
C GLU A 62 -13.27 -10.54 -9.21
N VAL A 63 -13.06 -10.57 -7.89
CA VAL A 63 -11.76 -10.87 -7.25
C VAL A 63 -11.22 -12.25 -7.68
N GLY A 64 -12.10 -13.20 -8.00
CA GLY A 64 -11.70 -14.52 -8.51
C GLY A 64 -10.86 -14.47 -9.79
N ARG A 65 -10.96 -13.39 -10.57
CA ARG A 65 -10.21 -13.14 -11.81
C ARG A 65 -8.85 -12.49 -11.57
N PHE A 66 -8.54 -12.08 -10.34
CA PHE A 66 -7.32 -11.37 -9.95
C PHE A 66 -6.59 -12.14 -8.84
N PRO A 67 -5.81 -13.18 -9.17
CA PRO A 67 -5.14 -14.04 -8.19
C PRO A 67 -4.25 -13.27 -7.20
N GLU A 68 -3.57 -12.22 -7.66
CA GLU A 68 -2.70 -11.35 -6.84
C GLU A 68 -3.45 -10.71 -5.67
N CYS A 69 -4.70 -10.30 -5.89
CA CYS A 69 -5.55 -9.71 -4.85
C CYS A 69 -5.98 -10.70 -3.76
N ARG A 70 -5.83 -12.01 -4.00
CA ARG A 70 -6.19 -13.08 -3.06
C ARG A 70 -4.99 -13.62 -2.27
N LYS A 71 -3.77 -13.20 -2.61
CA LYS A 71 -2.59 -13.61 -1.84
C LYS A 71 -2.72 -13.10 -0.40
N PRO A 72 -2.32 -13.88 0.62
CA PRO A 72 -2.23 -13.38 1.98
C PRO A 72 -1.43 -12.07 2.04
N MET A 73 -1.86 -11.14 2.89
CA MET A 73 -1.14 -9.89 3.13
C MET A 73 0.01 -10.13 4.09
N SER A 74 1.16 -9.51 3.82
CA SER A 74 2.29 -9.44 4.73
C SER A 74 2.19 -8.21 5.64
N GLY A 75 3.11 -8.07 6.60
CA GLY A 75 3.19 -6.90 7.47
C GLY A 75 3.56 -5.59 6.75
N THR A 76 3.94 -5.65 5.47
CA THR A 76 4.22 -4.47 4.63
C THR A 76 3.19 -4.32 3.49
N ASP A 77 2.03 -4.96 3.61
CA ASP A 77 0.90 -4.71 2.72
C ASP A 77 -0.02 -3.63 3.29
N VAL A 78 -0.47 -2.71 2.45
CA VAL A 78 -1.50 -1.71 2.77
C VAL A 78 -2.62 -1.76 1.73
N ILE A 79 -3.83 -1.40 2.17
CA ILE A 79 -4.99 -1.29 1.28
C ILE A 79 -5.31 0.18 1.06
N LEU A 80 -5.36 0.59 -0.21
CA LEU A 80 -5.81 1.91 -0.63
C LEU A 80 -7.22 1.82 -1.22
N HIS A 81 -8.19 2.42 -0.54
CA HIS A 81 -9.54 2.60 -1.07
C HIS A 81 -9.67 4.00 -1.68
N ILE A 82 -10.01 4.09 -2.96
CA ILE A 82 -10.42 5.35 -3.60
C ILE A 82 -11.95 5.36 -3.62
N LEU A 83 -12.54 6.23 -2.81
CA LEU A 83 -13.98 6.26 -2.56
C LEU A 83 -14.61 7.49 -3.25
N PRO A 84 -15.84 7.36 -3.81
CA PRO A 84 -16.66 8.51 -4.17
C PRO A 84 -17.00 9.32 -2.91
N GLU A 85 -17.25 10.62 -3.08
CA GLU A 85 -17.54 11.54 -1.98
C GLU A 85 -18.65 11.02 -1.05
N ALA A 86 -19.68 10.39 -1.61
CA ALA A 86 -20.80 9.82 -0.85
C ALA A 86 -20.40 8.68 0.12
N MET A 87 -19.27 8.01 -0.12
CA MET A 87 -18.74 6.93 0.72
C MET A 87 -17.61 7.39 1.65
N GLY A 88 -17.16 8.64 1.54
CA GLY A 88 -16.11 9.19 2.39
C GLY A 88 -16.51 9.25 3.87
N ALA A 89 -15.53 9.26 4.76
CA ALA A 89 -15.79 9.40 6.19
C ALA A 89 -16.45 10.75 6.49
N ARG A 90 -17.60 10.70 7.15
CA ARG A 90 -18.31 11.89 7.62
C ARG A 90 -17.48 12.56 8.71
N GLY A 91 -17.25 13.87 8.59
CA GLY A 91 -16.52 14.66 9.59
C GLY A 91 -15.04 14.88 9.29
N LEU A 92 -14.53 14.42 8.15
CA LEU A 92 -13.24 14.89 7.65
C LEU A 92 -13.33 16.38 7.26
N SER A 93 -12.25 17.14 7.54
CA SER A 93 -12.14 18.49 6.98
C SER A 93 -12.19 18.43 5.46
N ARG A 94 -12.71 19.48 4.82
CA ARG A 94 -12.65 19.64 3.36
C ARG A 94 -11.20 19.68 2.82
N GLU A 95 -10.23 19.96 3.69
CA GLU A 95 -8.81 19.95 3.33
C GLU A 95 -8.17 18.56 3.45
N ALA A 96 -8.87 17.59 4.06
CA ALA A 96 -8.35 16.23 4.21
C ALA A 96 -8.59 15.43 2.92
N PHE A 97 -7.50 14.93 2.34
CA PHE A 97 -7.55 14.09 1.13
C PHE A 97 -7.77 12.59 1.42
N GLY A 98 -7.80 12.20 2.70
CA GLY A 98 -7.99 10.81 3.13
C GLY A 98 -7.67 10.60 4.60
N TYR A 99 -7.74 9.34 5.04
CA TYR A 99 -7.39 8.90 6.39
C TYR A 99 -6.82 7.48 6.33
N ALA A 100 -6.04 7.12 7.34
CA ALA A 100 -5.56 5.75 7.54
C ALA A 100 -6.25 5.16 8.77
N LEU A 101 -6.69 3.91 8.66
CA LEU A 101 -7.14 3.13 9.81
C LEU A 101 -6.05 2.14 10.18
N PRO A 102 -5.74 1.95 11.47
CA PRO A 102 -4.94 0.82 11.90
C PRO A 102 -5.70 -0.47 11.54
N ASP A 103 -4.96 -1.55 11.32
CA ASP A 103 -5.57 -2.86 11.12
C ASP A 103 -6.50 -3.16 12.31
N ALA A 104 -7.72 -3.63 12.02
CA ALA A 104 -8.73 -3.91 13.03
C ALA A 104 -8.35 -5.09 13.95
N GLY A 105 -7.24 -5.78 13.64
CA GLY A 105 -6.69 -6.89 14.41
C GLY A 105 -6.24 -6.56 15.84
N ASP A 106 -6.03 -5.27 16.17
CA ASP A 106 -5.59 -4.84 17.52
C ASP A 106 -6.70 -4.24 18.39
N LEU A 107 -7.95 -4.17 17.92
CA LEU A 107 -9.07 -3.70 18.75
C LEU A 107 -9.68 -4.87 19.53
N PRO A 108 -9.68 -4.85 20.89
CA PRO A 108 -10.40 -5.86 21.65
C PRO A 108 -11.89 -5.81 21.28
N ALA A 109 -12.47 -6.98 21.04
CA ALA A 109 -13.91 -7.13 20.83
C ALA A 109 -14.65 -6.42 21.97
N ARG A 110 -15.52 -5.46 21.61
CA ARG A 110 -16.43 -4.82 22.56
C ARG A 110 -17.57 -5.73 22.94
#